data_AF-A0AAJ6SYG8-F1
#
_entry.id   AF-A0AAJ6SYG8-F1
#
_cell.length_a   1.000
_cell.length_b   1.000
_cell.length_c   1.000
_cell.angle_alpha   90.00
_cell.angle_beta   90.00
_cell.angle_gamma   90.00
#
_symmetry.space_group_name_H-M   'P 1'
#
loop_
_entity.id
_entity.type
_entity.pdbx_description
1 polymer ?
#
loop_
_entity_poly.entity_id
_entity_poly.type
_entity_poly.pdbx_seq_one_letter_code
_entity_poly.pdbx_strand_id
1 'polypeptide(L)'
;MGADLSSFLLVWVSAVALLCYCHKIGQLAHKGTTRLLAILPVVCIFLVMPLSILNLSLRAITSFLFCWLANFKLLLFVFDQGPLSSNPPLSLPHFLAFACFPIKIQQDPTPTVSPHDQELVNVDDNQDLEKLVNVENKDTPSQKIAPKGLKSHLNYALKFFLLVIFGFIYTKEDYVHPKFILFLYVIHIYIALELILAMFGALARACLGVELEPQFDEPYLASSLQDFWGKRWNLMVTSILHPTVYSPIRSTFSHWIAKTWASLPAVMGTFLVSGLMHELIFYHIGRQKPKWEVTCFFLLHGFCLDIEIGIKRVIKGTWGLPRVVAAPLVVGFVVVTAMWLFMPTVVRCKIDAEARMETIAFINFVEGVYIYLKDVFIDHNDHKF
;
A
#
# COMPACT_ATOMS: atom_id res chain seq x y z
N MET A 1 -2.63 29.24 -1.29
CA MET A 1 -3.84 28.57 -0.77
C MET A 1 -4.99 28.55 -1.78
N GLY A 2 -5.51 29.68 -2.28
CA GLY A 2 -6.64 29.69 -3.23
C GLY A 2 -6.35 29.03 -4.59
N ALA A 3 -5.19 29.30 -5.19
CA ALA A 3 -4.77 28.67 -6.45
C ALA A 3 -4.50 27.16 -6.28
N ASP A 4 -3.89 26.76 -5.16
CA ASP A 4 -3.56 25.35 -4.87
C ASP A 4 -4.81 24.49 -4.71
N LEU A 5 -5.82 25.01 -4.01
CA LEU A 5 -7.10 24.34 -3.81
C LEU A 5 -7.86 24.21 -5.14
N SER A 6 -7.84 25.24 -5.99
CA SER A 6 -8.45 25.19 -7.32
C SER A 6 -7.82 24.09 -8.20
N SER A 7 -6.49 24.04 -8.28
CA SER A 7 -5.79 22.99 -9.03
C SER A 7 -6.07 21.60 -8.49
N PHE A 8 -6.11 21.43 -7.16
CA PHE A 8 -6.47 20.17 -6.53
C PHE A 8 -7.89 19.75 -6.89
N LEU A 9 -8.89 20.63 -6.71
CA LEU A 9 -10.28 20.35 -7.04
C LEU A 9 -10.47 20.00 -8.52
N LEU A 10 -9.81 20.75 -9.42
CA LEU A 10 -9.86 20.48 -10.85
C LEU A 10 -9.35 19.08 -11.21
N VAL A 11 -8.23 18.68 -10.60
CA VAL A 11 -7.64 17.34 -10.75
C VAL A 11 -8.63 16.27 -10.29
N TRP A 12 -9.23 16.42 -9.12
CA TRP A 12 -10.17 15.41 -8.58
C TRP A 12 -11.49 15.34 -9.37
N VAL A 13 -12.05 16.47 -9.78
CA VAL A 13 -13.27 16.49 -10.62
C VAL A 13 -13.00 15.84 -11.98
N SER A 14 -11.85 16.14 -12.57
CA SER A 14 -11.41 15.53 -13.84
C SER A 14 -11.19 14.02 -13.69
N ALA A 15 -10.59 13.58 -12.58
CA ALA A 15 -10.42 12.16 -12.28
C ALA A 15 -11.76 11.43 -12.16
N VAL A 16 -12.74 12.02 -11.46
CA VAL A 16 -14.10 11.45 -11.36
C VAL A 16 -14.76 11.34 -12.74
N ALA A 17 -14.66 12.38 -13.58
CA ALA A 17 -15.21 12.35 -14.94
C ALA A 17 -14.58 11.23 -15.80
N LEU A 18 -13.25 11.07 -15.73
CA LEU A 18 -12.52 10.02 -16.44
C LEU A 18 -12.86 8.61 -15.93
N LEU A 19 -13.11 8.46 -14.62
CA LEU A 19 -13.57 7.19 -14.06
C LEU A 19 -15.02 6.87 -14.45
N CYS A 20 -15.91 7.87 -14.53
CA CYS A 20 -17.25 7.70 -15.11
C CYS A 20 -17.17 7.20 -16.56
N TYR A 21 -16.24 7.74 -17.35
CA TYR A 21 -15.96 7.23 -18.69
C TYR A 21 -15.48 5.78 -18.66
N CYS A 22 -14.50 5.43 -17.82
CA CYS A 22 -14.01 4.05 -17.70
C CYS A 22 -15.12 3.06 -17.30
N HIS A 23 -15.98 3.47 -16.38
CA HIS A 23 -17.13 2.67 -15.94
C HIS A 23 -18.08 2.35 -17.10
N LYS A 24 -18.38 3.35 -17.95
CA LYS A 24 -19.19 3.15 -19.15
C LYS A 24 -18.50 2.28 -20.19
N ILE A 25 -17.21 2.48 -20.42
CA ILE A 25 -16.42 1.62 -21.31
C ILE A 25 -16.44 0.16 -20.85
N GLY A 26 -16.40 -0.12 -19.55
CA GLY A 26 -16.50 -1.48 -19.04
C GLY A 26 -17.83 -2.17 -19.33
N GLN A 27 -18.93 -1.41 -19.43
CA GLN A 27 -20.25 -1.92 -19.80
C GLN A 27 -20.42 -2.13 -21.31
N LEU A 28 -19.69 -1.35 -22.12
CA LEU A 28 -19.85 -1.32 -23.58
C LEU A 28 -18.82 -2.17 -24.33
N ALA A 29 -17.58 -2.22 -23.85
CA ALA A 29 -16.47 -2.86 -24.53
C ALA A 29 -16.16 -4.23 -23.93
N HIS A 30 -15.92 -5.22 -24.81
CA HIS A 30 -15.41 -6.53 -24.41
C HIS A 30 -14.06 -6.43 -23.71
N LYS A 31 -13.84 -7.31 -22.72
CA LYS A 31 -12.58 -7.43 -21.99
C LYS A 31 -11.39 -7.71 -22.92
N GLY A 32 -10.21 -7.27 -22.51
CA GLY A 32 -8.97 -7.44 -23.28
C GLY A 32 -8.59 -6.19 -24.09
N THR A 33 -8.09 -6.39 -25.32
CA THR A 33 -7.39 -5.35 -26.08
C THR A 33 -8.27 -4.13 -26.41
N THR A 34 -9.53 -4.33 -26.79
CA THR A 34 -10.44 -3.22 -27.12
C THR A 34 -10.66 -2.30 -25.92
N ARG A 35 -10.92 -2.89 -24.75
CA ARG A 35 -11.07 -2.14 -23.50
C ARG A 35 -9.74 -1.50 -23.07
N LEU A 36 -8.61 -2.16 -23.29
CA LEU A 36 -7.28 -1.62 -23.01
C LEU A 36 -7.04 -0.33 -23.81
N LEU A 37 -7.27 -0.35 -25.11
CA LEU A 37 -7.06 0.80 -25.98
C LEU A 37 -7.96 1.98 -25.61
N ALA A 38 -9.20 1.72 -25.18
CA ALA A 38 -10.12 2.76 -24.73
C ALA A 38 -9.72 3.38 -23.37
N ILE A 39 -9.17 2.59 -22.45
CA ILE A 39 -8.80 3.05 -21.09
C ILE A 39 -7.37 3.60 -21.03
N LEU A 40 -6.47 3.19 -21.94
CA LEU A 40 -5.07 3.62 -21.94
C LEU A 40 -4.87 5.14 -21.92
N PRO A 41 -5.64 5.98 -22.65
CA PRO A 41 -5.55 7.42 -22.54
C PRO A 41 -5.81 7.92 -21.11
N VAL A 42 -6.76 7.32 -20.39
CA VAL A 42 -7.06 7.67 -18.99
C VAL A 42 -5.87 7.34 -18.08
N VAL A 43 -5.26 6.17 -18.28
CA VAL A 43 -4.07 5.75 -17.54
C VAL A 43 -2.93 6.76 -17.73
N CYS A 44 -2.67 7.19 -18.97
CA CYS A 44 -1.66 8.20 -19.28
C CYS A 44 -1.96 9.54 -18.61
N ILE A 45 -3.23 9.99 -18.64
CA ILE A 45 -3.63 11.23 -17.98
C ILE A 45 -3.39 11.13 -16.46
N PHE A 46 -3.73 10.02 -15.83
CA PHE A 46 -3.52 9.80 -14.39
C PHE A 46 -2.04 9.81 -13.98
N LEU A 47 -1.13 9.46 -14.89
CA LEU A 47 0.31 9.57 -14.64
C LEU A 47 0.81 11.02 -14.62
N VAL A 48 0.16 11.95 -15.30
CA VAL A 48 0.63 13.34 -15.44
C VAL A 48 -0.15 14.31 -14.55
N MET A 49 -1.44 14.06 -14.35
CA MET A 49 -2.39 14.94 -13.66
C MET A 49 -1.91 15.48 -12.28
N PRO A 50 -1.23 14.70 -11.42
CA PRO A 50 -0.77 15.19 -10.11
C PRO A 50 0.25 16.34 -10.21
N LEU A 51 0.96 16.48 -11.33
CA LEU A 51 1.95 17.56 -11.51
C LEU A 51 1.32 18.96 -11.46
N SER A 52 0.03 19.09 -11.76
CA SER A 52 -0.70 20.35 -11.70
C SER A 52 -0.92 20.86 -10.26
N ILE A 53 -0.78 19.99 -9.25
CA ILE A 53 -0.93 20.37 -7.84
C ILE A 53 0.37 20.98 -7.34
N LEU A 54 0.31 22.17 -6.73
CA LEU A 54 1.50 22.85 -6.22
C LEU A 54 1.90 22.38 -4.81
N ASN A 55 0.91 22.21 -3.91
CA ASN A 55 1.16 21.73 -2.54
C ASN A 55 1.78 20.31 -2.55
N LEU A 56 2.84 20.15 -1.76
CA LEU A 56 3.67 18.95 -1.75
C LEU A 56 2.90 17.71 -1.25
N SER A 57 2.26 17.83 -0.10
CA SER A 57 1.53 16.74 0.57
C SER A 57 0.31 16.29 -0.24
N LEU A 58 -0.48 17.22 -0.76
CA LEU A 58 -1.63 16.93 -1.63
C LEU A 58 -1.18 16.28 -2.95
N ARG A 59 -0.06 16.72 -3.52
CA ARG A 59 0.51 16.12 -4.73
C ARG A 59 0.99 14.70 -4.47
N ALA A 60 1.66 14.44 -3.33
CA ALA A 60 2.12 13.12 -2.93
C ALA A 60 0.95 12.13 -2.82
N ILE A 61 -0.09 12.51 -2.07
CA ILE A 61 -1.30 11.70 -1.87
C ILE A 61 -1.99 11.44 -3.22
N THR A 62 -2.21 12.49 -4.01
CA THR A 62 -2.88 12.37 -5.31
C THR A 62 -2.08 11.48 -6.28
N SER A 63 -0.75 11.60 -6.29
CA SER A 63 0.12 10.74 -7.09
C SER A 63 0.02 9.28 -6.67
N PHE A 64 -0.03 8.99 -5.37
CA PHE A 64 -0.17 7.63 -4.89
C PHE A 64 -1.55 7.03 -5.26
N LEU A 65 -2.63 7.80 -5.07
CA LEU A 65 -3.98 7.32 -5.36
C LEU A 65 -4.21 7.10 -6.86
N PHE A 66 -3.80 8.03 -7.73
CA PHE A 66 -4.07 7.92 -9.16
C PHE A 66 -2.98 7.18 -9.95
N CYS A 67 -1.71 7.60 -9.84
CA CYS A 67 -0.65 6.98 -10.63
C CYS A 67 -0.44 5.51 -10.27
N TRP A 68 -0.66 5.15 -9.00
CA TRP A 68 -0.50 3.79 -8.52
C TRP A 68 -1.83 3.07 -8.36
N LEU A 69 -2.66 3.43 -7.39
CA LEU A 69 -3.81 2.58 -7.05
C LEU A 69 -4.83 2.51 -8.18
N ALA A 70 -5.33 3.66 -8.64
CA ALA A 70 -6.37 3.71 -9.65
C ALA A 70 -5.89 3.10 -10.97
N ASN A 71 -4.68 3.46 -11.43
CA ASN A 71 -4.12 2.90 -12.66
C ASN A 71 -4.00 1.38 -12.61
N PHE A 72 -3.44 0.81 -11.55
CA PHE A 72 -3.26 -0.64 -11.47
C PHE A 72 -4.62 -1.36 -11.36
N LYS A 73 -5.60 -0.78 -10.66
CA LYS A 73 -6.96 -1.30 -10.61
C LYS A 73 -7.67 -1.21 -11.97
N LEU A 74 -7.46 -0.13 -12.72
CA LEU A 74 -7.98 0.02 -14.09
C LEU A 74 -7.33 -0.99 -15.05
N LEU A 75 -6.03 -1.24 -14.91
CA LEU A 75 -5.34 -2.27 -15.71
C LEU A 75 -5.87 -3.68 -15.41
N LEU A 76 -6.20 -4.00 -14.17
CA LEU A 76 -6.90 -5.26 -13.84
C LEU A 76 -8.32 -5.28 -14.42
N PHE A 77 -9.05 -4.17 -14.31
CA PHE A 77 -10.41 -4.01 -14.82
C PHE A 77 -10.52 -4.23 -16.34
N VAL A 78 -9.48 -3.85 -17.09
CA VAL A 78 -9.38 -4.13 -18.53
C VAL A 78 -9.57 -5.62 -18.85
N PHE A 79 -9.12 -6.50 -17.95
CA PHE A 79 -9.16 -7.96 -18.11
C PHE A 79 -10.24 -8.64 -17.24
N ASP A 80 -11.20 -7.89 -16.70
CA ASP A 80 -12.20 -8.37 -15.73
C ASP A 80 -11.58 -8.99 -14.47
N GLN A 81 -10.51 -8.37 -13.98
CA GLN A 81 -9.83 -8.77 -12.76
C GLN A 81 -9.87 -7.66 -11.72
N GLY A 82 -9.57 -8.03 -10.47
CA GLY A 82 -9.39 -7.08 -9.38
C GLY A 82 -10.70 -6.47 -8.85
N PRO A 83 -10.60 -5.47 -7.97
CA PRO A 83 -11.73 -5.00 -7.17
C PRO A 83 -12.77 -4.18 -7.96
N LEU A 84 -12.47 -3.80 -9.20
CA LEU A 84 -13.38 -3.04 -10.07
C LEU A 84 -14.26 -3.92 -10.95
N SER A 85 -13.97 -5.22 -11.03
CA SER A 85 -14.77 -6.18 -11.77
C SER A 85 -15.63 -6.99 -10.81
N SER A 86 -16.94 -6.99 -11.01
CA SER A 86 -17.91 -7.76 -10.21
C SER A 86 -19.07 -8.23 -11.10
N ASN A 87 -19.72 -9.32 -10.70
CA ASN A 87 -20.95 -9.81 -11.31
C ASN A 87 -22.04 -9.89 -10.23
N PRO A 88 -23.09 -9.05 -10.27
CA PRO A 88 -23.38 -8.01 -11.27
C PRO A 88 -22.40 -6.81 -11.22
N PRO A 89 -22.33 -5.97 -12.28
CA PRO A 89 -21.44 -4.80 -12.30
C PRO A 89 -21.68 -3.85 -11.13
N LEU A 90 -20.60 -3.28 -10.59
CA LEU A 90 -20.66 -2.29 -9.51
C LEU A 90 -21.53 -1.09 -9.90
N SER A 91 -22.25 -0.50 -8.94
CA SER A 91 -22.86 0.81 -9.17
C SER A 91 -21.79 1.89 -9.26
N LEU A 92 -22.11 3.00 -9.95
CA LEU A 92 -21.15 4.08 -10.20
C LEU A 92 -20.46 4.61 -8.91
N PRO A 93 -21.16 4.85 -7.78
CA PRO A 93 -20.50 5.31 -6.55
C PRO A 93 -19.48 4.31 -6.00
N HIS A 94 -19.79 3.01 -6.04
CA HIS A 94 -18.86 1.96 -5.60
C HIS A 94 -17.66 1.84 -6.53
N PHE A 95 -17.88 1.94 -7.85
CA PHE A 95 -16.79 1.94 -8.83
C PHE A 95 -15.82 3.11 -8.59
N LEU A 96 -16.34 4.32 -8.42
CA LEU A 96 -15.53 5.50 -8.14
C LEU A 96 -14.76 5.36 -6.83
N ALA A 97 -15.42 4.89 -5.78
CA ALA A 97 -14.79 4.70 -4.48
C ALA A 97 -13.67 3.66 -4.52
N PHE A 98 -13.94 2.50 -5.12
CA PHE A 98 -12.96 1.42 -5.21
C PHE A 98 -11.80 1.78 -6.15
N ALA A 99 -12.01 2.62 -7.16
CA ALA A 99 -10.93 3.09 -8.01
C ALA A 99 -10.00 4.06 -7.27
N CYS A 100 -10.57 5.05 -6.58
CA CYS A 100 -9.81 6.12 -5.94
C CYS A 100 -9.18 5.73 -4.60
N PHE A 101 -9.85 4.90 -3.81
CA PHE A 101 -9.49 4.70 -2.41
C PHE A 101 -8.92 3.32 -2.13
N PRO A 102 -8.11 3.20 -1.05
CA PRO A 102 -7.66 1.91 -0.54
C PRO A 102 -8.89 1.14 -0.01
N ILE A 103 -9.67 0.46 -0.84
CA ILE A 103 -10.84 -0.31 -0.39
C ILE A 103 -10.80 -1.69 -1.04
N LYS A 104 -11.08 -2.72 -0.24
CA LYS A 104 -11.36 -4.08 -0.70
C LYS A 104 -12.71 -4.51 -0.17
N ILE A 105 -13.44 -5.28 -0.98
CA ILE A 105 -14.65 -5.98 -0.53
C ILE A 105 -14.18 -7.24 0.19
N GLN A 106 -14.62 -7.46 1.43
CA GLN A 106 -14.67 -8.84 1.96
C GLN A 106 -15.72 -9.57 1.15
N GLN A 107 -15.30 -10.34 0.16
CA GLN A 107 -16.19 -11.32 -0.45
C GLN A 107 -16.37 -12.42 0.60
N ASP A 108 -17.58 -12.54 1.15
CA ASP A 108 -17.95 -13.73 1.92
C ASP A 108 -17.63 -14.97 1.07
N PRO A 109 -17.05 -16.03 1.66
CA PRO A 109 -16.80 -17.25 0.93
C PRO A 109 -18.13 -17.75 0.34
N THR A 110 -18.16 -17.87 -0.98
CA THR A 110 -19.30 -18.37 -1.75
C THR A 110 -19.72 -19.73 -1.17
N PRO A 111 -21.04 -20.01 -0.99
CA PRO A 111 -21.48 -21.26 -0.39
C PRO A 111 -21.00 -22.43 -1.25
N THR A 112 -20.31 -23.36 -0.61
CA THR A 112 -19.87 -24.63 -1.17
C THR A 112 -21.03 -25.30 -1.89
N VAL A 113 -20.84 -25.57 -3.19
CA VAL A 113 -21.76 -26.40 -3.97
C VAL A 113 -21.89 -27.76 -3.28
N SER A 114 -23.13 -28.15 -2.99
CA SER A 114 -23.49 -29.45 -2.40
C SER A 114 -23.08 -30.59 -3.34
N PRO A 115 -22.47 -31.69 -2.86
CA PRO A 115 -21.94 -32.76 -3.68
C PRO A 115 -23.00 -33.79 -4.06
N HIS A 116 -24.07 -33.38 -4.79
CA HIS A 116 -25.10 -34.35 -5.19
C HIS A 116 -25.53 -34.41 -6.65
N ASP A 117 -25.03 -33.56 -7.55
CA ASP A 117 -25.42 -33.63 -8.96
C ASP A 117 -24.21 -33.66 -9.89
N GLN A 118 -23.61 -34.85 -10.06
CA GLN A 118 -22.74 -35.18 -11.21
C GLN A 118 -22.52 -36.69 -11.29
N GLU A 119 -23.59 -37.42 -11.63
CA GLU A 119 -23.48 -38.76 -12.22
C GLU A 119 -23.75 -38.64 -13.73
N LEU A 120 -22.99 -39.43 -14.51
CA LEU A 120 -23.05 -39.62 -15.97
C LEU A 120 -22.24 -38.64 -16.82
N VAL A 121 -20.95 -38.93 -17.03
CA VAL A 121 -20.37 -39.29 -18.35
C VAL A 121 -18.98 -39.93 -18.09
N ASN A 122 -18.82 -41.20 -18.48
CA ASN A 122 -17.52 -41.90 -18.57
C ASN A 122 -16.78 -41.48 -19.84
N VAL A 123 -15.43 -41.44 -19.80
CA VAL A 123 -14.49 -42.19 -20.68
C VAL A 123 -13.03 -41.76 -20.41
N ASP A 124 -12.26 -42.76 -19.99
CA ASP A 124 -10.81 -43.06 -20.11
C ASP A 124 -9.65 -42.12 -19.69
N ASP A 125 -8.70 -42.82 -19.07
CA ASP A 125 -7.25 -42.59 -18.95
C ASP A 125 -6.74 -41.37 -18.16
N ASN A 126 -6.59 -41.55 -16.84
CA ASN A 126 -5.42 -41.09 -16.07
C ASN A 126 -5.47 -41.57 -14.60
N GLN A 127 -5.17 -42.85 -14.34
CA GLN A 127 -5.09 -43.37 -12.96
C GLN A 127 -3.80 -42.99 -12.19
N ASP A 128 -2.87 -42.25 -12.79
CA ASP A 128 -1.64 -41.82 -12.12
C ASP A 128 -1.63 -40.35 -11.67
N LEU A 129 -2.62 -39.54 -12.04
CA LEU A 129 -2.68 -38.11 -11.66
C LEU A 129 -3.45 -37.84 -10.35
N GLU A 130 -4.37 -38.71 -9.95
CA GLU A 130 -5.20 -38.49 -8.73
C GLU A 130 -4.52 -38.90 -7.42
N LYS A 131 -3.53 -39.80 -7.46
CA LYS A 131 -2.78 -40.19 -6.26
C LYS A 131 -1.76 -39.16 -5.78
N LEU A 132 -1.34 -38.22 -6.65
CA LEU A 132 -0.40 -37.15 -6.27
C LEU A 132 -1.10 -35.89 -5.73
N VAL A 133 -2.40 -35.75 -5.93
CA VAL A 133 -3.17 -34.58 -5.46
C VAL A 133 -3.85 -34.84 -4.10
N ASN A 134 -4.13 -36.11 -3.76
CA ASN A 134 -4.86 -36.46 -2.53
C ASN A 134 -4.00 -36.77 -1.30
N VAL A 135 -2.66 -36.66 -1.38
CA VAL A 135 -1.77 -36.93 -0.23
C VAL A 135 -1.39 -35.67 0.57
N GLU A 136 -1.69 -34.46 0.08
CA GLU A 136 -1.30 -33.21 0.77
C GLU A 136 -2.44 -32.54 1.56
N ASN A 137 -3.55 -33.25 1.82
CA ASN A 137 -4.74 -32.65 2.43
C ASN A 137 -5.30 -33.41 3.65
N LYS A 138 -4.41 -33.92 4.51
CA LYS A 138 -4.76 -34.27 5.89
C LYS A 138 -3.77 -33.66 6.86
N ASP A 139 -4.34 -33.07 7.91
CA ASP A 139 -3.71 -32.50 9.09
C ASP A 139 -3.28 -31.03 8.98
N THR A 140 -4.26 -30.14 8.90
CA THR A 140 -4.16 -28.86 9.61
C THR A 140 -5.52 -28.53 10.24
N PRO A 141 -5.62 -28.39 11.58
CA PRO A 141 -6.87 -28.03 12.22
C PRO A 141 -7.32 -26.66 11.70
N SER A 142 -8.59 -26.58 11.31
CA SER A 142 -9.31 -25.37 10.98
C SER A 142 -9.13 -24.31 12.07
N GLN A 143 -8.10 -23.47 11.94
CA GLN A 143 -8.02 -22.22 12.66
C GLN A 143 -8.97 -21.26 11.96
N LYS A 144 -10.15 -21.09 12.56
CA LYS A 144 -11.01 -19.92 12.35
C LYS A 144 -10.12 -18.68 12.42
N ILE A 145 -9.84 -18.07 11.27
CA ILE A 145 -9.18 -16.78 11.20
C ILE A 145 -10.19 -15.79 11.79
N ALA A 146 -9.98 -15.40 13.05
CA ALA A 146 -10.72 -14.31 13.65
C ALA A 146 -10.61 -13.08 12.74
N PRO A 147 -11.69 -12.31 12.52
CA PRO A 147 -11.62 -11.11 11.72
C PRO A 147 -10.64 -10.17 12.44
N LYS A 148 -9.45 -9.95 11.87
CA LYS A 148 -8.52 -8.92 12.34
C LYS A 148 -9.15 -7.57 11.98
N GLY A 149 -10.16 -7.19 12.75
CA GLY A 149 -10.77 -5.88 12.72
C GLY A 149 -9.73 -4.80 13.02
N LEU A 150 -10.04 -3.60 12.56
CA LEU A 150 -9.33 -2.35 12.78
C LEU A 150 -8.51 -2.37 14.09
N LYS A 151 -7.19 -2.12 14.00
CA LYS A 151 -6.30 -2.06 15.17
C LYS A 151 -6.93 -1.24 16.30
N SER A 152 -6.71 -1.66 17.55
CA SER A 152 -7.22 -0.93 18.72
C SER A 152 -6.94 0.56 18.59
N HIS A 153 -7.95 1.41 18.82
CA HIS A 153 -7.83 2.87 18.77
C HIS A 153 -6.64 3.39 19.60
N LEU A 154 -6.25 2.65 20.64
CA LEU A 154 -5.07 2.92 21.46
C LEU A 154 -3.74 2.86 20.67
N ASN A 155 -3.62 1.96 19.69
CA ASN A 155 -2.41 1.84 18.85
C ASN A 155 -2.24 3.08 17.98
N TYR A 156 -3.33 3.55 17.36
CA TYR A 156 -3.31 4.80 16.59
C TYR A 156 -3.05 6.02 17.48
N ALA A 157 -3.66 6.08 18.66
CA ALA A 157 -3.40 7.15 19.63
C ALA A 157 -1.93 7.19 20.04
N LEU A 158 -1.33 6.04 20.40
CA LEU A 158 0.09 5.95 20.77
C LEU A 158 1.00 6.42 19.63
N LYS A 159 0.74 5.98 18.40
CA LYS A 159 1.48 6.40 17.21
C LYS A 159 1.35 7.90 16.94
N PHE A 160 0.16 8.47 17.13
CA PHE A 160 -0.05 9.91 17.05
C PHE A 160 0.77 10.66 18.10
N PHE A 161 0.77 10.21 19.37
CA PHE A 161 1.61 10.80 20.41
C PHE A 161 3.11 10.71 20.08
N LEU A 162 3.56 9.60 19.47
CA LEU A 162 4.95 9.49 19.01
C LEU A 162 5.30 10.54 17.94
N LEU A 163 4.39 10.86 17.01
CA LEU A 163 4.61 11.94 16.03
C LEU A 163 4.73 13.30 16.71
N VAL A 164 3.91 13.57 17.73
CA VAL A 164 4.00 14.81 18.52
C VAL A 164 5.36 14.91 19.22
N ILE A 165 5.84 13.81 19.83
CA ILE A 165 7.19 13.76 20.43
C ILE A 165 8.28 14.02 19.39
N PHE A 166 8.17 13.43 18.20
CA PHE A 166 9.12 13.70 17.11
C PHE A 166 9.12 15.17 16.72
N GLY A 167 7.95 15.81 16.64
CA GLY A 167 7.83 17.24 16.40
C GLY A 167 8.58 18.08 17.42
N PHE A 168 8.46 17.78 18.71
CA PHE A 168 9.25 18.45 19.74
C PHE A 168 10.76 18.25 19.54
N ILE A 169 11.22 17.04 19.19
CA ILE A 169 12.63 16.78 18.90
C ILE A 169 13.09 17.60 17.68
N TYR A 170 12.26 17.74 16.65
CA TYR A 170 12.56 18.54 15.47
C TYR A 170 12.73 20.03 15.78
N THR A 171 12.02 20.58 16.77
CA THR A 171 12.25 21.97 17.23
C THR A 171 13.64 22.19 17.86
N LYS A 172 14.33 21.11 18.22
CA LYS A 172 15.66 21.12 18.84
C LYS A 172 16.73 20.53 17.91
N GLU A 173 16.51 20.55 16.60
CA GLU A 173 17.40 19.90 15.61
C GLU A 173 18.86 20.37 15.68
N ASP A 174 19.10 21.64 16.03
CA ASP A 174 20.45 22.20 16.19
C ASP A 174 21.30 21.47 17.26
N TYR A 175 20.64 20.83 18.23
CA TYR A 175 21.30 20.11 19.33
C TYR A 175 21.38 18.60 19.10
N VAL A 176 20.82 18.09 17.99
CA VAL A 176 20.63 16.66 17.75
C VAL A 176 21.43 16.23 16.51
N HIS A 177 22.11 15.09 16.59
CA HIS A 177 22.93 14.60 15.49
C HIS A 177 22.07 14.36 14.21
N PRO A 178 22.47 14.87 13.02
CA PRO A 178 21.63 14.79 11.80
C PRO A 178 21.20 13.38 11.39
N LYS A 179 22.09 12.38 11.57
CA LYS A 179 21.74 10.96 11.31
C LYS A 179 20.64 10.44 12.24
N PHE A 180 20.54 10.96 13.47
CA PHE A 180 19.49 10.56 14.40
C PHE A 180 18.15 11.18 13.97
N ILE A 181 18.13 12.44 13.55
CA ILE A 181 16.94 13.06 12.96
C ILE A 181 16.45 12.26 11.74
N LEU A 182 17.36 11.85 10.86
CA LEU A 182 17.02 11.05 9.69
C LEU A 182 16.48 9.65 10.06
N PHE A 183 17.01 9.04 11.13
CA PHE A 183 16.47 7.80 11.68
C PHE A 183 15.05 7.97 12.22
N LEU A 184 14.78 9.05 12.98
CA LEU A 184 13.43 9.38 13.43
C LEU A 184 12.48 9.56 12.24
N TYR A 185 12.98 10.13 11.14
CA TYR A 185 12.22 10.27 9.90
C TYR A 185 11.79 8.94 9.28
N VAL A 186 12.60 7.87 9.39
CA VAL A 186 12.19 6.53 8.93
C VAL A 186 10.93 6.09 9.67
N ILE A 187 10.91 6.30 10.98
CA ILE A 187 9.77 5.93 11.84
C ILE A 187 8.59 6.86 11.58
N HIS A 188 8.83 8.16 11.43
CA HIS A 188 7.83 9.17 11.10
C HIS A 188 7.08 8.80 9.82
N ILE A 189 7.79 8.46 8.73
CA ILE A 189 7.16 8.08 7.45
C ILE A 189 6.26 6.87 7.62
N TYR A 190 6.72 5.85 8.35
CA TYR A 190 5.90 4.67 8.63
C TYR A 190 4.60 5.04 9.36
N ILE A 191 4.71 5.79 10.46
CA ILE A 191 3.55 6.18 11.27
C ILE A 191 2.60 7.08 10.47
N ALA A 192 3.13 8.09 9.79
CA ALA A 192 2.34 9.02 8.98
C ALA A 192 1.57 8.30 7.87
N LEU A 193 2.24 7.38 7.16
CA LEU A 193 1.60 6.60 6.10
C LEU A 193 0.48 5.71 6.65
N GLU A 194 0.69 5.08 7.81
CA GLU A 194 -0.34 4.27 8.47
C GLU A 194 -1.55 5.12 8.91
N LEU A 195 -1.32 6.28 9.52
CA LEU A 195 -2.40 7.18 9.95
C LEU A 195 -3.18 7.73 8.76
N ILE A 196 -2.51 8.17 7.69
CA ILE A 196 -3.16 8.70 6.49
C ILE A 196 -4.04 7.62 5.84
N LEU A 197 -3.54 6.38 5.71
CA LEU A 197 -4.32 5.28 5.13
C LEU A 197 -5.48 4.86 6.05
N ALA A 198 -5.29 4.87 7.37
CA ALA A 198 -6.36 4.62 8.33
C ALA A 198 -7.46 5.70 8.26
N MET A 199 -7.10 6.97 8.07
CA MET A 199 -8.06 8.06 7.85
C MET A 199 -8.88 7.84 6.57
N PHE A 200 -8.25 7.45 5.46
CA PHE A 200 -8.97 7.10 4.23
C PHE A 200 -9.92 5.91 4.44
N GLY A 201 -9.50 4.91 5.22
CA GLY A 201 -10.37 3.79 5.59
C GLY A 201 -11.56 4.17 6.44
N ALA A 202 -11.36 5.02 7.46
CA ALA A 202 -12.43 5.51 8.30
C ALA A 202 -13.44 6.34 7.49
N LEU A 203 -12.96 7.19 6.58
CA LEU A 203 -13.81 7.98 5.70
C LEU A 203 -14.60 7.09 4.74
N ALA A 204 -13.95 6.10 4.12
CA ALA A 204 -14.62 5.13 3.25
C ALA A 204 -15.71 4.35 4.00
N ARG A 205 -15.43 3.91 5.23
CA ARG A 205 -16.42 3.24 6.09
C ARG A 205 -17.60 4.14 6.41
N ALA A 206 -17.35 5.39 6.77
CA ALA A 206 -18.40 6.34 7.13
C ALA A 206 -19.31 6.69 5.94
N CYS A 207 -18.73 6.86 4.73
CA CYS A 207 -19.49 7.27 3.55
C CYS A 207 -20.16 6.10 2.81
N LEU A 208 -19.57 4.90 2.83
CA LEU A 208 -19.97 3.78 1.96
C LEU A 208 -20.30 2.49 2.72
N GLY A 209 -20.09 2.46 4.04
CA GLY A 209 -20.31 1.26 4.85
C GLY A 209 -19.33 0.11 4.57
N VAL A 210 -18.26 0.33 3.81
CA VAL A 210 -17.29 -0.71 3.46
C VAL A 210 -16.13 -0.71 4.45
N GLU A 211 -15.80 -1.88 4.98
CA GLU A 211 -14.65 -2.05 5.86
C GLU A 211 -13.35 -2.21 5.06
N LEU A 212 -12.30 -1.55 5.54
CA LEU A 212 -10.99 -1.59 4.94
C LEU A 212 -10.08 -2.56 5.70
N GLU A 213 -9.44 -3.48 4.98
CA GLU A 213 -8.35 -4.30 5.50
C GLU A 213 -7.23 -3.42 6.08
N PRO A 214 -6.63 -3.83 7.22
CA PRO A 214 -5.43 -3.19 7.75
C PRO A 214 -4.32 -3.14 6.70
N GLN A 215 -3.70 -1.99 6.50
CA GLN A 215 -2.64 -1.78 5.50
C GLN A 215 -1.27 -2.19 6.04
N PHE A 216 -1.12 -2.20 7.36
CA PHE A 216 0.10 -2.61 8.04
C PHE A 216 -0.23 -3.63 9.12
N ASP A 217 0.53 -4.71 9.22
CA ASP A 217 0.44 -5.71 10.30
C ASP A 217 1.74 -5.72 11.12
N GLU A 218 1.93 -4.66 11.90
CA GLU A 218 3.09 -4.42 12.78
C GLU A 218 4.44 -4.87 12.16
N PRO A 219 4.96 -4.11 11.18
CA PRO A 219 6.12 -4.50 10.38
C PRO A 219 7.40 -4.70 11.20
N TYR A 220 7.51 -4.06 12.36
CA TYR A 220 8.63 -4.23 13.28
C TYR A 220 8.67 -5.62 13.94
N LEU A 221 7.60 -6.43 13.81
CA LEU A 221 7.57 -7.82 14.28
C LEU A 221 7.89 -8.83 13.18
N ALA A 222 8.39 -8.40 12.02
CA ALA A 222 8.68 -9.28 10.89
C ALA A 222 9.78 -10.29 11.22
N SER A 223 9.53 -11.58 10.95
CA SER A 223 10.52 -12.65 11.19
C SER A 223 11.46 -12.92 10.00
N SER A 224 11.17 -12.34 8.84
CA SER A 224 11.98 -12.46 7.62
C SER A 224 11.64 -11.33 6.63
N LEU A 225 12.42 -11.13 5.56
CA LEU A 225 12.09 -10.13 4.53
C LEU A 225 10.79 -10.51 3.81
N GLN A 226 10.54 -11.81 3.63
CA GLN A 226 9.29 -12.30 3.05
C GLN A 226 8.09 -11.96 3.93
N ASP A 227 8.22 -12.10 5.25
CA ASP A 227 7.18 -11.72 6.21
C ASP A 227 6.98 -10.20 6.22
N PHE A 228 8.06 -9.42 6.18
CA PHE A 228 8.02 -7.96 6.13
C PHE A 228 7.25 -7.45 4.89
N TRP A 229 7.75 -7.75 3.69
CA TRP A 229 7.19 -7.22 2.44
C TRP A 229 5.89 -7.89 2.01
N GLY A 230 5.72 -9.17 2.32
CA GLY A 230 4.56 -9.94 1.86
C GLY A 230 3.33 -9.83 2.76
N LYS A 231 3.53 -9.66 4.08
CA LYS A 231 2.45 -9.83 5.06
C LYS A 231 2.28 -8.67 6.05
N ARG A 232 3.24 -7.75 6.14
CA ARG A 232 3.22 -6.71 7.19
C ARG A 232 3.35 -5.28 6.69
N TRP A 233 4.06 -5.07 5.59
CA TRP A 233 4.29 -3.75 5.02
C TRP A 233 3.36 -3.48 3.83
N ASN A 234 2.54 -2.43 3.94
CA ASN A 234 1.69 -1.92 2.86
C ASN A 234 0.94 -3.02 2.07
N LEU A 235 0.09 -3.75 2.79
CA LEU A 235 -0.70 -4.87 2.26
C LEU A 235 -1.57 -4.51 1.06
N MET A 236 -1.94 -3.24 0.94
CA MET A 236 -2.63 -2.74 -0.24
C MET A 236 -1.76 -2.83 -1.48
N VAL A 237 -0.52 -2.31 -1.43
CA VAL A 237 0.40 -2.37 -2.57
C VAL A 237 0.67 -3.83 -2.94
N THR A 238 0.92 -4.69 -1.95
CA THR A 238 1.10 -6.13 -2.18
C THR A 238 -0.12 -6.76 -2.87
N SER A 239 -1.34 -6.42 -2.43
CA SER A 239 -2.56 -6.96 -3.02
C SER A 239 -2.85 -6.51 -4.45
N ILE A 240 -2.30 -5.36 -4.85
CA ILE A 240 -2.45 -4.82 -6.20
C ILE A 240 -1.34 -5.35 -7.09
N LEU A 241 -0.09 -5.35 -6.63
CA LEU A 241 1.07 -5.84 -7.38
C LEU A 241 1.02 -7.34 -7.63
N HIS A 242 0.44 -8.12 -6.71
CA HIS A 242 0.37 -9.57 -6.87
C HIS A 242 -0.39 -10.00 -8.15
N PRO A 243 -1.64 -9.59 -8.38
CA PRO A 243 -2.36 -9.92 -9.61
C PRO A 243 -1.87 -9.16 -10.85
N THR A 244 -1.34 -7.93 -10.70
CA THR A 244 -0.91 -7.11 -11.87
C THR A 244 0.47 -7.45 -12.41
N VAL A 245 1.40 -7.84 -11.53
CA VAL A 245 2.82 -8.00 -11.88
C VAL A 245 3.31 -9.40 -11.54
N TYR A 246 3.19 -9.80 -10.27
CA TYR A 246 3.76 -11.08 -9.81
C TYR A 246 3.16 -12.28 -10.54
N SER A 247 1.83 -12.40 -10.57
CA SER A 247 1.13 -13.54 -11.17
C SER A 247 1.38 -13.66 -12.69
N PRO A 248 1.25 -12.57 -13.49
CA PRO A 248 1.56 -12.62 -14.92
C PRO A 248 3.02 -12.99 -15.22
N ILE A 249 3.98 -12.42 -14.49
CA ILE A 249 5.41 -12.74 -14.68
C ILE A 249 5.66 -14.20 -14.30
N ARG A 250 5.18 -14.65 -13.13
CA ARG A 250 5.34 -16.04 -12.70
C ARG A 250 4.74 -17.01 -13.71
N SER A 251 3.54 -16.73 -14.22
CA SER A 251 2.88 -17.55 -15.22
C SER A 251 3.72 -17.64 -16.50
N THR A 252 4.18 -16.50 -17.02
CA THR A 252 5.01 -16.45 -18.23
C THR A 252 6.29 -17.26 -18.07
N PHE A 253 7.03 -17.04 -16.98
CA PHE A 253 8.29 -17.74 -16.71
C PHE A 253 8.11 -19.22 -16.37
N SER A 254 6.94 -19.64 -15.89
CA SER A 254 6.66 -21.06 -15.62
C SER A 254 6.63 -21.94 -16.87
N HIS A 255 6.53 -21.34 -18.06
CA HIS A 255 6.66 -22.06 -19.33
C HIS A 255 8.13 -22.34 -19.69
N TRP A 256 9.08 -21.61 -19.12
CA TRP A 256 10.51 -21.64 -19.48
C TRP A 256 11.37 -22.24 -18.38
N ILE A 257 10.96 -22.07 -17.13
CA ILE A 257 11.67 -22.48 -15.93
C ILE A 257 10.71 -23.31 -15.08
N ALA A 258 11.24 -24.30 -14.34
CA ALA A 258 10.45 -25.08 -13.39
C ALA A 258 9.58 -24.16 -12.49
N LYS A 259 8.32 -24.56 -12.29
CA LYS A 259 7.30 -23.78 -11.53
C LYS A 259 7.78 -23.31 -10.16
N THR A 260 8.69 -24.07 -9.55
CA THR A 260 9.36 -23.72 -8.30
C THR A 260 10.19 -22.45 -8.44
N TRP A 261 11.06 -22.36 -9.44
CA TRP A 261 11.97 -21.23 -9.65
C TRP A 261 11.33 -20.04 -10.36
N ALA A 262 10.19 -20.22 -11.01
CA ALA A 262 9.43 -19.13 -11.65
C ALA A 262 9.00 -18.00 -10.69
N SER A 263 9.04 -18.23 -9.36
CA SER A 263 8.77 -17.17 -8.38
C SER A 263 9.87 -16.10 -8.29
N LEU A 264 11.13 -16.44 -8.56
CA LEU A 264 12.25 -15.48 -8.44
C LEU A 264 12.13 -14.31 -9.43
N PRO A 265 12.02 -14.55 -10.76
CA PRO A 265 11.82 -13.45 -11.71
C PRO A 265 10.52 -12.67 -11.42
N ALA A 266 9.51 -13.31 -10.86
CA ALA A 266 8.27 -12.64 -10.46
C ALA A 266 8.45 -11.71 -9.26
N VAL A 267 9.24 -12.10 -8.25
CA VAL A 267 9.64 -11.23 -7.13
C VAL A 267 10.44 -10.04 -7.67
N MET A 268 11.50 -10.29 -8.45
CA MET A 268 12.32 -9.21 -9.02
C MET A 268 11.51 -8.23 -9.86
N GLY A 269 10.63 -8.73 -10.74
CA GLY A 269 9.74 -7.89 -11.53
C GLY A 269 8.78 -7.06 -10.67
N THR A 270 8.27 -7.63 -9.58
CA THR A 270 7.40 -6.94 -8.63
C THR A 270 8.14 -5.80 -7.91
N PHE A 271 9.35 -6.06 -7.42
CA PHE A 271 10.17 -5.03 -6.77
C PHE A 271 10.66 -3.96 -7.76
N LEU A 272 10.95 -4.32 -9.01
CA LEU A 272 11.26 -3.37 -10.06
C LEU A 272 10.08 -2.41 -10.28
N VAL A 273 8.88 -2.94 -10.55
CA VAL A 273 7.67 -2.10 -10.77
C VAL A 273 7.38 -1.24 -9.55
N SER A 274 7.50 -1.80 -8.33
CA SER A 274 7.37 -1.03 -7.10
C SER A 274 8.37 0.13 -7.02
N GLY A 275 9.65 -0.12 -7.35
CA GLY A 275 10.70 0.90 -7.39
C GLY A 275 10.43 2.01 -8.40
N LEU A 276 10.00 1.66 -9.61
CA LEU A 276 9.61 2.62 -10.65
C LEU A 276 8.44 3.50 -10.20
N MET A 277 7.44 2.93 -9.53
CA MET A 277 6.30 3.69 -9.01
C MET A 277 6.72 4.66 -7.90
N HIS A 278 7.66 4.27 -7.04
CA HIS A 278 8.19 5.19 -6.04
C HIS A 278 9.03 6.30 -6.68
N GLU A 279 9.87 6.02 -7.67
CA GLU A 279 10.60 7.07 -8.42
C GLU A 279 9.63 8.05 -9.09
N LEU A 280 8.53 7.57 -9.66
CA LEU A 280 7.49 8.44 -10.23
C LEU A 280 6.85 9.34 -9.16
N ILE A 281 6.52 8.79 -7.99
CA ILE A 281 5.96 9.57 -6.88
C ILE A 281 6.98 10.62 -6.39
N PHE A 282 8.25 10.24 -6.21
CA PHE A 282 9.30 11.19 -5.83
C PHE A 282 9.56 12.24 -6.91
N TYR A 283 9.46 11.89 -8.18
CA TYR A 283 9.52 12.83 -9.30
C TYR A 283 8.37 13.84 -9.21
N HIS A 284 7.13 13.39 -8.95
CA HIS A 284 6.01 14.30 -8.75
C HIS A 284 6.25 15.21 -7.54
N ILE A 285 6.64 14.65 -6.40
CA ILE A 285 6.87 15.40 -5.17
C ILE A 285 7.98 16.43 -5.32
N GLY A 286 9.18 16.00 -5.75
CA GLY A 286 10.36 16.85 -5.81
C GLY A 286 10.49 17.67 -7.10
N ARG A 287 9.79 17.29 -8.18
CA ARG A 287 9.98 17.83 -9.54
C ARG A 287 11.44 17.80 -10.01
N GLN A 288 12.18 16.80 -9.55
CA GLN A 288 13.59 16.60 -9.84
C GLN A 288 13.79 15.29 -10.58
N LYS A 289 14.78 15.26 -11.50
CA LYS A 289 15.09 14.05 -12.27
C LYS A 289 15.41 12.87 -11.33
N PRO A 290 14.86 11.68 -11.59
CA PRO A 290 15.12 10.50 -10.77
C PRO A 290 16.60 10.13 -10.83
N LYS A 291 17.19 9.81 -9.68
CA LYS A 291 18.55 9.26 -9.57
C LYS A 291 18.58 7.74 -9.49
N TRP A 292 17.41 7.10 -9.48
CA TRP A 292 17.25 5.65 -9.39
C TRP A 292 17.67 5.03 -8.06
N GLU A 293 18.03 5.84 -7.05
CA GLU A 293 18.42 5.40 -5.70
C GLU A 293 17.31 4.59 -5.03
N VAL A 294 16.04 5.00 -5.19
CA VAL A 294 14.88 4.31 -4.61
C VAL A 294 14.60 3.02 -5.37
N THR A 295 14.75 3.02 -6.70
CA THR A 295 14.67 1.76 -7.47
C THR A 295 15.75 0.79 -7.04
N CYS A 296 16.99 1.25 -6.80
CA CYS A 296 18.07 0.41 -6.27
C CYS A 296 17.73 -0.16 -4.88
N PHE A 297 17.09 0.63 -4.00
CA PHE A 297 16.59 0.13 -2.72
C PHE A 297 15.64 -1.06 -2.92
N PHE A 298 14.61 -0.93 -3.76
CA PHE A 298 13.65 -2.02 -3.99
C PHE A 298 14.31 -3.23 -4.68
N LEU A 299 15.17 -3.03 -5.67
CA LEU A 299 15.86 -4.14 -6.33
C LEU A 299 16.79 -4.91 -5.38
N LEU A 300 17.50 -4.21 -4.48
CA LEU A 300 18.30 -4.85 -3.44
C LEU A 300 17.42 -5.72 -2.52
N HIS A 301 16.28 -5.18 -2.08
CA HIS A 301 15.34 -5.94 -1.24
C HIS A 301 14.74 -7.13 -1.97
N GLY A 302 14.37 -6.99 -3.25
CA GLY A 302 13.89 -8.08 -4.09
C GLY A 302 14.93 -9.18 -4.25
N PHE A 303 16.19 -8.81 -4.48
CA PHE A 303 17.30 -9.75 -4.60
C PHE A 303 17.58 -10.49 -3.29
N CYS A 304 17.63 -9.78 -2.15
CA CYS A 304 17.79 -10.40 -0.84
C CYS A 304 16.62 -11.33 -0.49
N LEU A 305 15.39 -10.95 -0.87
CA LEU A 305 14.21 -11.79 -0.71
C LEU A 305 14.29 -13.06 -1.56
N ASP A 306 14.78 -12.96 -2.79
CA ASP A 306 15.00 -14.13 -3.66
C ASP A 306 16.04 -15.09 -3.10
N ILE A 307 17.13 -14.57 -2.54
CA ILE A 307 18.12 -15.37 -1.80
C ILE A 307 17.43 -16.06 -0.61
N GLU A 308 16.64 -15.33 0.17
CA GLU A 308 15.90 -15.91 1.31
C GLU A 308 14.97 -17.05 0.87
N ILE A 309 14.23 -16.86 -0.24
CA ILE A 309 13.35 -17.87 -0.82
C ILE A 309 14.17 -19.08 -1.28
N GLY A 310 15.30 -18.87 -1.95
CA GLY A 310 16.21 -19.93 -2.38
C GLY A 310 16.75 -20.76 -1.22
N ILE A 311 17.26 -20.10 -0.18
CA ILE A 311 17.78 -20.73 1.04
C ILE A 311 16.70 -21.55 1.73
N LYS A 312 15.52 -20.96 1.97
CA LYS A 312 14.39 -21.65 2.64
C LYS A 312 13.97 -22.92 1.91
N ARG A 313 14.05 -22.92 0.57
CA ARG A 313 13.72 -24.07 -0.26
C ARG A 313 14.78 -25.17 -0.19
N VAL A 314 16.07 -24.81 -0.26
CA VAL A 314 17.17 -25.78 -0.15
C VAL A 314 17.16 -26.46 1.23
N ILE A 315 16.86 -25.71 2.28
CA ILE A 315 16.90 -26.19 3.68
C ILE A 315 15.58 -26.89 4.11
N LYS A 316 14.59 -27.03 3.21
CA LYS A 316 13.30 -27.68 3.45
C LYS A 316 12.59 -27.22 4.75
N GLY A 317 12.72 -25.93 5.08
CA GLY A 317 12.02 -25.33 6.23
C GLY A 317 12.54 -25.70 7.64
N THR A 318 13.67 -26.40 7.75
CA THR A 318 14.23 -26.83 9.06
C THR A 318 14.94 -25.72 9.86
N TRP A 319 15.14 -24.55 9.26
CA TRP A 319 15.92 -23.46 9.85
C TRP A 319 15.07 -22.19 10.00
N GLY A 320 14.94 -21.71 11.24
CA GLY A 320 14.26 -20.47 11.56
C GLY A 320 14.88 -19.86 12.82
N LEU A 321 15.39 -18.63 12.72
CA LEU A 321 15.83 -17.91 13.89
C LEU A 321 14.63 -17.60 14.80
N PRO A 322 14.79 -17.64 16.13
CA PRO A 322 13.77 -17.15 17.05
C PRO A 322 13.37 -15.72 16.68
N ARG A 323 12.08 -15.42 16.74
CA ARG A 323 11.53 -14.11 16.31
C ARG A 323 12.20 -12.93 17.00
N VAL A 324 12.61 -13.10 18.26
CA VAL A 324 13.32 -12.09 19.07
C VAL A 324 14.65 -11.69 18.45
N VAL A 325 15.30 -12.60 17.71
CA VAL A 325 16.57 -12.32 17.00
C VAL A 325 16.29 -11.92 15.56
N ALA A 326 15.37 -12.62 14.89
CA ALA A 326 15.07 -12.38 13.49
C ALA A 326 14.47 -10.98 13.25
N ALA A 327 13.57 -10.51 14.13
CA ALA A 327 12.90 -9.23 13.94
C ALA A 327 13.83 -8.02 14.02
N PRO A 328 14.71 -7.87 15.04
CA PRO A 328 15.70 -6.81 15.04
C PRO A 328 16.65 -6.86 13.84
N LEU A 329 17.03 -8.05 13.36
CA LEU A 329 17.89 -8.19 12.18
C LEU A 329 17.19 -7.69 10.90
N VAL A 330 15.94 -8.11 10.68
CA VAL A 330 15.15 -7.70 9.52
C VAL A 330 14.89 -6.20 9.55
N VAL A 331 14.43 -5.67 10.69
CA VAL A 331 14.15 -4.24 10.86
C VAL A 331 15.45 -3.43 10.72
N GLY A 332 16.54 -3.89 11.33
CA GLY A 332 17.85 -3.26 11.20
C GLY A 332 18.32 -3.20 9.75
N PHE A 333 18.20 -4.30 9.00
CA PHE A 333 18.50 -4.32 7.57
C PHE A 333 17.65 -3.33 6.77
N VAL A 334 16.33 -3.30 7.00
CA VAL A 334 15.42 -2.36 6.34
C VAL A 334 15.79 -0.92 6.67
N VAL A 335 16.02 -0.60 7.94
CA VAL A 335 16.37 0.76 8.38
C VAL A 335 17.71 1.20 7.80
N VAL A 336 18.75 0.36 7.87
CA VAL A 336 20.08 0.70 7.34
C VAL A 336 20.03 0.94 5.83
N THR A 337 19.36 0.07 5.08
CA THR A 337 19.21 0.23 3.63
C THR A 337 18.31 1.41 3.28
N ALA A 338 17.29 1.72 4.07
CA ALA A 338 16.44 2.90 3.87
C ALA A 338 17.23 4.19 4.13
N MET A 339 18.02 4.25 5.18
CA MET A 339 18.91 5.37 5.48
C MET A 339 19.94 5.61 4.37
N TRP A 340 20.41 4.53 3.74
CA TRP A 340 21.41 4.61 2.67
C TRP A 340 20.82 4.98 1.30
N LEU A 341 19.74 4.34 0.86
CA LEU A 341 19.25 4.42 -0.52
C LEU A 341 17.92 5.17 -0.67
N PHE A 342 17.10 5.21 0.38
CA PHE A 342 15.77 5.82 0.31
C PHE A 342 15.79 7.27 0.82
N MET A 343 16.38 7.50 1.98
CA MET A 343 16.41 8.79 2.66
C MET A 343 17.12 9.92 1.91
N PRO A 344 18.22 9.69 1.16
CA PRO A 344 18.80 10.76 0.34
C PRO A 344 17.82 11.37 -0.67
N THR A 345 16.89 10.55 -1.19
CA THR A 345 15.83 11.03 -2.08
C THR A 345 14.78 11.84 -1.32
N VAL A 346 14.37 11.39 -0.12
CA VAL A 346 13.43 12.11 0.75
C VAL A 346 13.94 13.53 1.05
N VAL A 347 15.21 13.63 1.45
CA VAL A 347 15.86 14.92 1.75
C VAL A 347 15.99 15.79 0.50
N ARG A 348 16.40 15.20 -0.63
CA ARG A 348 16.52 15.92 -1.90
C ARG A 348 15.19 16.50 -2.39
N CYS A 349 14.09 15.77 -2.17
CA CYS A 349 12.75 16.20 -2.51
C CYS A 349 12.12 17.15 -1.46
N LYS A 350 12.86 17.53 -0.41
CA LYS A 350 12.42 18.39 0.71
C LYS A 350 11.19 17.86 1.47
N ILE A 351 10.95 16.56 1.41
CA ILE A 351 9.82 15.92 2.10
C ILE A 351 10.03 15.97 3.61
N ASP A 352 11.28 15.78 4.04
CA ASP A 352 11.67 15.92 5.43
C ASP A 352 11.39 17.35 5.92
N ALA A 353 11.81 18.37 5.17
CA ALA A 353 11.61 19.77 5.56
C ALA A 353 10.13 20.13 5.65
N GLU A 354 9.32 19.73 4.65
CA GLU A 354 7.87 19.96 4.66
C GLU A 354 7.20 19.28 5.86
N ALA A 355 7.49 18.01 6.09
CA ALA A 355 6.92 17.28 7.22
C ALA A 355 7.32 17.89 8.58
N ARG A 356 8.54 18.45 8.72
CA ARG A 356 8.94 19.17 9.93
C ARG A 356 8.09 20.43 10.09
N MET A 357 7.98 21.24 9.04
CA MET A 357 7.21 22.48 9.08
C MET A 357 5.74 22.21 9.42
N GLU A 358 5.11 21.22 8.79
CA GLU A 358 3.73 20.82 9.08
C GLU A 358 3.57 20.34 10.54
N THR A 359 4.51 19.52 11.04
CA THR A 359 4.47 19.02 12.42
C THR A 359 4.64 20.15 13.43
N ILE A 360 5.59 21.06 13.20
CA ILE A 360 5.84 22.21 14.08
C ILE A 360 4.64 23.18 14.06
N ALA A 361 4.08 23.45 12.89
CA ALA A 361 2.88 24.27 12.75
C ALA A 361 1.69 23.69 13.52
N PHE A 362 1.51 22.37 13.46
CA PHE A 362 0.48 21.67 14.23
C PHE A 362 0.69 21.80 15.74
N ILE A 363 1.92 21.63 16.24
CA ILE A 363 2.25 21.80 17.66
C ILE A 363 1.94 23.23 18.11
N ASN A 364 2.42 24.23 17.37
CA ASN A 364 2.17 25.64 17.69
C ASN A 364 0.67 25.98 17.70
N PHE A 365 -0.11 25.40 16.78
CA PHE A 365 -1.57 25.57 16.78
C PHE A 365 -2.21 24.98 18.05
N VAL A 366 -1.82 23.77 18.44
CA VAL A 366 -2.32 23.11 19.67
C VAL A 366 -1.94 23.91 20.92
N GLU A 367 -0.70 24.40 21.00
CA GLU A 367 -0.26 25.27 22.09
C GLU A 367 -1.09 26.56 22.15
N GLY A 368 -1.34 27.21 21.00
CA GLY A 368 -2.17 28.41 20.93
C GLY A 368 -3.61 28.17 21.39
N VAL A 369 -4.22 27.06 20.98
CA VAL A 369 -5.56 26.65 21.44
C VAL A 369 -5.56 26.38 22.94
N TYR A 370 -4.53 25.70 23.46
CA TYR A 370 -4.40 25.43 24.89
C TYR A 370 -4.30 26.72 25.72
N ILE A 371 -3.47 27.67 25.28
CA ILE A 371 -3.33 28.99 25.94
C ILE A 371 -4.67 29.73 25.91
N TYR A 372 -5.31 29.80 24.75
CA TYR A 372 -6.62 30.44 24.61
C TYR A 372 -7.68 29.82 25.55
N LEU A 373 -7.78 28.50 25.59
CA LEU A 373 -8.72 27.81 26.48
C LEU A 373 -8.36 28.07 27.95
N LYS A 374 -7.09 28.01 28.30
CA LYS A 374 -6.62 28.31 29.66
C LYS A 374 -7.03 29.73 30.06
N ASP A 375 -6.82 30.72 29.21
CA ASP A 375 -7.17 32.11 29.50
C ASP A 375 -8.69 32.28 29.64
N VAL A 376 -9.50 31.70 28.74
CA VAL A 376 -10.97 31.73 28.81
C VAL A 376 -11.53 31.05 30.08
N PHE A 377 -10.95 29.92 30.51
CA PHE A 377 -11.42 29.19 31.69
C PHE A 377 -10.87 29.75 33.01
N ILE A 378 -9.73 30.46 33.00
CA ILE A 378 -9.19 31.14 34.19
C ILE A 378 -9.92 32.47 34.44
N ASP A 379 -10.16 33.30 33.40
CA ASP A 379 -10.91 34.57 33.54
C ASP A 379 -12.35 34.36 34.05
N HIS A 380 -12.95 33.20 33.77
CA HIS A 380 -14.31 32.89 34.23
C HIS A 380 -14.41 32.53 35.72
N ASN A 381 -13.29 32.21 36.37
CA ASN A 381 -13.25 31.92 37.81
C ASN A 381 -12.96 33.16 38.67
N ASP A 382 -12.36 34.22 38.10
CA ASP A 382 -12.04 35.45 38.84
C ASP A 382 -13.20 36.46 38.88
N HIS A 383 -14.28 36.25 38.11
CA HIS A 383 -15.49 37.09 38.11
C HIS A 383 -16.66 36.55 38.95
N LYS A 384 -16.41 35.56 39.83
CA LYS A 384 -17.44 34.93 40.68
C LYS A 384 -17.35 35.25 42.18
N PHE A 385 -16.67 36.33 42.57
CA PHE A 385 -16.66 36.81 43.96
C PHE A 385 -17.27 38.20 44.11
#